data_AF-A0A371X738-F1
#
_entry.id   AF-A0A371X738-F1
#
_cell.length_a   1.000
_cell.length_b   1.000
_cell.length_c   1.000
_cell.angle_alpha   90.00
_cell.angle_beta   90.00
_cell.angle_gamma   90.00
#
_symmetry.space_group_name_H-M   'P 1'
#
loop_
_entity.id
_entity.type
_entity.pdbx_description
1 polymer ?
#
loop_
_entity_poly.entity_id
_entity_poly.type
_entity_poly.pdbx_seq_one_letter_code
_entity_poly.pdbx_strand_id
1 'polypeptide(L)'
;MTAALVLYDAACRAIAEAKSVDEVKEVRNQSEALKAYARQAKNKTLEIDASEIRIRAERRIGEIMSEERAKGNLSEGGRRRTTSDEECSSSKPTLADVGIDPYLAHRARQFAAIPNHEFESVMAERRERLEKENERVTNDLYRAATKREARDAKEAELAEKIREGAALLDGPKVYGVILADPPWRFETYSRITGMDRSADNHYPTSSTDDICALPVPAARDAVLFLWATAPMLPDALRVVDAWGFSYRSHLIWNKDRIGTGYWSRNKHEPLLIATRGAIPAPAMGTQSPSVIDARVGPHSAKPDAFHEIIEGYFPNLPKLEMFARRARPGWDRWGAEADPERREAAE
;
A
#
# COMPACT_ATOMS: atom_id res chain seq x y z
N MET A 1 -4.17 -14.43 35.85
CA MET A 1 -4.24 -15.29 34.64
C MET A 1 -5.44 -14.88 33.83
N THR A 2 -5.27 -14.50 32.57
CA THR A 2 -6.39 -14.24 31.65
C THR A 2 -7.09 -15.54 31.30
N ALA A 3 -8.40 -15.52 31.00
CA ALA A 3 -9.18 -16.72 30.68
C ALA A 3 -8.59 -17.53 29.49
N ALA A 4 -7.90 -16.86 28.56
CA ALA A 4 -7.22 -17.49 27.43
C ALA A 4 -6.02 -18.36 27.86
N LEU A 5 -5.20 -17.90 28.81
CA LEU A 5 -4.07 -18.67 29.35
C LEU A 5 -4.56 -19.92 30.10
N VAL A 6 -5.69 -19.80 30.81
CA VAL A 6 -6.30 -20.94 31.53
C VAL A 6 -6.73 -22.05 30.57
N LEU A 7 -7.26 -21.69 29.39
CA LEU A 7 -7.67 -22.65 28.36
C LEU A 7 -6.46 -23.30 27.67
N TYR A 8 -5.38 -22.55 27.45
CA TYR A 8 -4.13 -23.08 26.90
C TYR A 8 -3.48 -24.11 27.84
N ASP A 9 -3.35 -23.77 29.12
CA ASP A 9 -2.76 -24.66 30.12
C ASP A 9 -3.64 -25.90 30.36
N ALA A 10 -4.97 -25.77 30.27
CA ALA A 10 -5.89 -26.90 30.31
C ALA A 10 -5.70 -27.83 29.11
N ALA A 11 -5.58 -27.28 27.89
CA ALA A 11 -5.35 -28.06 26.68
C ALA A 11 -4.00 -28.80 26.71
N CYS A 12 -2.93 -28.16 27.19
CA CYS A 12 -1.63 -28.80 27.34
C CYS A 12 -1.66 -29.95 28.34
N ARG A 13 -2.35 -29.78 29.49
CA ARG A 13 -2.57 -30.87 30.46
C ARG A 13 -3.37 -32.02 29.88
N ALA A 14 -4.46 -31.72 29.17
CA ALA A 14 -5.29 -32.73 28.52
C ALA A 14 -4.48 -33.57 27.50
N ILE A 15 -3.56 -32.94 26.75
CA ILE A 15 -2.66 -33.66 25.83
C ILE A 15 -1.70 -34.57 26.62
N ALA A 16 -1.10 -34.08 27.69
CA ALA A 16 -0.15 -34.86 28.49
C ALA A 16 -0.81 -36.07 29.17
N GLU A 17 -2.04 -35.92 29.66
CA GLU A 17 -2.81 -36.97 30.36
C GLU A 17 -3.45 -38.00 29.41
N ALA A 18 -3.60 -37.67 28.12
CA ALA A 18 -4.21 -38.54 27.14
C ALA A 18 -3.45 -39.86 26.99
N LYS A 19 -4.22 -40.96 26.95
CA LYS A 19 -3.73 -42.34 26.87
C LYS A 19 -4.02 -42.99 25.52
N SER A 20 -4.91 -42.39 24.74
CA SER A 20 -5.28 -42.87 23.41
C SER A 20 -5.03 -41.81 22.34
N VAL A 21 -4.81 -42.27 21.10
CA VAL A 21 -4.65 -41.37 19.95
C VAL A 21 -5.94 -40.58 19.68
N ASP A 22 -7.11 -41.16 19.92
CA ASP A 22 -8.39 -40.52 19.65
C ASP A 22 -8.65 -39.32 20.58
N GLU A 23 -8.30 -39.41 21.87
CA GLU A 23 -8.35 -38.28 22.81
C GLU A 23 -7.48 -37.10 22.32
N VAL A 24 -6.25 -37.39 21.87
CA VAL A 24 -5.33 -36.35 21.40
C VAL A 24 -5.79 -35.76 20.05
N LYS A 25 -6.36 -36.58 19.17
CA LYS A 25 -6.92 -36.13 17.88
C LYS A 25 -8.07 -35.15 18.08
N GLU A 26 -8.92 -35.37 19.09
CA GLU A 26 -10.02 -34.46 19.40
C GLU A 26 -9.48 -33.08 19.80
N VAL A 27 -8.51 -33.03 20.72
CA VAL A 27 -7.86 -31.77 21.11
C VAL A 27 -7.17 -31.09 19.91
N ARG A 28 -6.53 -31.87 19.03
CA ARG A 28 -5.94 -31.34 17.79
C ARG A 28 -6.98 -30.70 16.89
N ASN A 29 -8.11 -31.37 16.66
CA ASN A 29 -9.17 -30.87 15.78
C ASN A 29 -9.82 -29.61 16.37
N GLN A 30 -10.06 -29.59 17.67
CA GLN A 30 -10.55 -28.42 18.39
C GLN A 30 -9.56 -27.24 18.26
N SER A 31 -8.25 -27.50 18.32
CA SER A 31 -7.24 -26.44 18.14
C SER A 31 -7.24 -25.86 16.72
N GLU A 32 -7.47 -26.66 15.68
CA GLU A 32 -7.60 -26.16 14.30
C GLU A 32 -8.88 -25.33 14.12
N ALA A 33 -10.00 -25.76 14.73
CA ALA A 33 -11.24 -24.99 14.75
C ALA A 33 -11.05 -23.65 15.49
N LEU A 34 -10.39 -23.68 16.65
CA LEU A 34 -10.08 -22.49 17.44
C LEU A 34 -9.17 -21.53 16.67
N LYS A 35 -8.19 -22.05 15.93
CA LYS A 35 -7.32 -21.25 15.07
C LYS A 35 -8.09 -20.56 13.94
N ALA A 36 -9.01 -21.28 13.29
CA ALA A 36 -9.89 -20.69 12.27
C ALA A 36 -10.77 -19.58 12.86
N TYR A 37 -11.35 -19.81 14.04
CA TYR A 37 -12.10 -18.80 14.77
C TYR A 37 -11.23 -17.59 15.17
N ALA A 38 -10.04 -17.83 15.71
CA ALA A 38 -9.10 -16.78 16.11
C ALA A 38 -8.70 -15.88 14.93
N ARG A 39 -8.52 -16.47 13.74
CA ARG A 39 -8.29 -15.72 12.49
C ARG A 39 -9.46 -14.82 12.12
N GLN A 40 -10.69 -15.33 12.20
CA GLN A 40 -11.90 -14.55 11.93
C GLN A 40 -12.07 -13.41 12.95
N ALA A 41 -11.83 -13.69 14.24
CA ALA A 41 -11.87 -12.72 15.32
C ALA A 41 -10.65 -11.78 15.37
N LYS A 42 -9.67 -11.95 14.47
CA LYS A 42 -8.38 -11.22 14.44
C LYS A 42 -7.61 -11.27 15.77
N ASN A 43 -7.76 -12.35 16.54
CA ASN A 43 -7.06 -12.56 17.80
C ASN A 43 -5.76 -13.34 17.57
N LYS A 44 -4.63 -12.62 17.51
CA LYS A 44 -3.32 -13.19 17.16
C LYS A 44 -2.71 -14.06 18.26
N THR A 45 -2.86 -13.68 19.52
CA THR A 45 -2.41 -14.50 20.66
C THR A 45 -3.10 -15.86 20.64
N LEU A 46 -4.41 -15.89 20.44
CA LEU A 46 -5.19 -17.13 20.35
C LEU A 46 -4.82 -17.96 19.11
N GLU A 47 -4.46 -17.32 17.99
CA GLU A 47 -3.95 -18.01 16.80
C GLU A 47 -2.60 -18.70 17.06
N ILE A 48 -1.72 -18.05 17.83
CA ILE A 48 -0.41 -18.60 18.25
C ILE A 48 -0.64 -19.79 19.19
N ASP A 49 -1.45 -19.62 20.23
CA ASP A 49 -1.76 -20.66 21.22
C ASP A 49 -2.39 -21.89 20.57
N ALA A 50 -3.40 -21.70 19.71
CA ALA A 50 -4.04 -22.80 18.99
C ALA A 50 -3.07 -23.55 18.06
N SER A 51 -2.15 -22.82 17.41
CA SER A 51 -1.10 -23.44 16.59
C SER A 51 -0.11 -24.27 17.41
N GLU A 52 0.21 -23.84 18.62
CA GLU A 52 1.09 -24.55 19.54
C GLU A 52 0.43 -25.81 20.12
N ILE A 53 -0.83 -25.71 20.56
CA ILE A 53 -1.63 -26.85 21.03
C ILE A 53 -1.66 -27.95 19.97
N ARG A 54 -1.87 -27.59 18.70
CA ARG A 54 -1.85 -28.55 17.59
C ARG A 54 -0.51 -29.29 17.48
N ILE A 55 0.61 -28.58 17.54
CA ILE A 55 1.95 -29.16 17.39
C ILE A 55 2.23 -30.12 18.57
N ARG A 56 1.86 -29.72 19.79
CA ARG A 56 1.97 -30.57 20.99
C ARG A 56 1.09 -31.83 20.88
N ALA A 57 -0.14 -31.70 20.37
CA ALA A 57 -1.02 -32.84 20.13
C ALA A 57 -0.43 -33.81 19.09
N GLU A 58 0.10 -33.30 17.97
CA GLU A 58 0.76 -34.16 16.97
C GLU A 58 2.00 -34.87 17.52
N ARG A 59 2.81 -34.21 18.35
CA ARG A 59 3.93 -34.84 19.05
C ARG A 59 3.45 -35.98 19.94
N ARG A 60 2.44 -35.74 20.78
CA ARG A 60 1.90 -36.75 21.70
C ARG A 60 1.30 -37.96 20.96
N ILE A 61 0.65 -37.74 19.82
CA ILE A 61 0.19 -38.85 18.94
C ILE A 61 1.38 -39.73 18.55
N GLY A 62 2.52 -39.14 18.19
CA GLY A 62 3.72 -39.89 17.82
C GLY A 62 4.33 -40.67 18.99
N GLU A 63 4.31 -40.11 20.19
CA GLU A 63 4.76 -40.77 21.43
C GLU A 63 3.88 -41.99 21.74
N ILE A 64 2.56 -41.83 21.77
CA ILE A 64 1.61 -42.93 22.00
C ILE A 64 1.78 -44.02 20.92
N MET A 65 1.96 -43.64 19.65
CA MET A 65 2.23 -44.60 18.58
C MET A 65 3.53 -45.38 18.79
N SER A 66 4.57 -44.72 19.30
CA SER A 66 5.84 -45.37 19.63
C SER A 66 5.70 -46.31 20.82
N GLU A 67 4.95 -45.91 21.85
CA GLU A 67 4.65 -46.73 23.04
C GLU A 67 3.85 -47.99 22.65
N GLU A 68 2.79 -47.84 21.85
CA GLU A 68 1.97 -48.97 21.39
C GLU A 68 2.73 -49.92 20.47
N ARG A 69 3.68 -49.39 19.68
CA ARG A 69 4.59 -50.23 18.88
C ARG A 69 5.57 -51.00 19.76
N ALA A 70 6.14 -50.37 20.78
CA ALA A 70 7.05 -51.03 21.73
C ALA A 70 6.35 -52.14 22.53
N LYS A 71 5.07 -51.97 22.87
CA LYS A 71 4.23 -53.00 23.49
C LYS A 71 3.81 -54.13 22.53
N GLY A 72 4.08 -53.97 21.22
CA GLY A 72 3.71 -54.94 20.19
C GLY A 72 2.24 -54.88 19.77
N ASN A 73 1.51 -53.81 20.11
CA ASN A 73 0.07 -53.66 19.84
C ASN A 73 -0.25 -53.14 18.44
N LEU A 74 0.75 -52.63 17.70
CA LEU A 74 0.60 -52.11 16.33
C LEU A 74 1.23 -53.06 15.30
N SER A 75 0.66 -53.10 14.08
CA SER A 75 1.24 -53.89 12.99
C SER A 75 2.54 -53.26 12.48
N GLU A 76 3.57 -54.08 12.29
CA GLU A 76 4.78 -53.65 11.59
C GLU A 76 4.46 -53.59 10.10
N GLY A 77 4.11 -52.40 9.61
CA GLY A 77 3.75 -52.19 8.21
C GLY A 77 4.80 -52.74 7.25
N GLY A 78 4.57 -53.96 6.77
CA GLY A 78 5.36 -54.61 5.74
C GLY A 78 4.82 -54.28 4.35
N ARG A 79 5.71 -54.10 3.39
CA ARG A 79 5.33 -54.03 1.96
C ARG A 79 4.62 -55.32 1.60
N ARG A 80 3.35 -55.23 1.18
CA ARG A 80 2.53 -56.40 0.77
C ARG A 80 3.32 -57.22 -0.25
N ARG A 81 3.77 -58.42 0.15
CA ARG A 81 4.48 -59.34 -0.75
C ARG A 81 3.43 -59.94 -1.68
N THR A 82 3.47 -59.59 -2.96
CA THR A 82 2.62 -60.20 -4.00
C THR A 82 3.11 -61.61 -4.28
N THR A 83 2.73 -62.56 -3.43
CA THR A 83 2.71 -63.98 -3.77
C THR A 83 1.49 -64.58 -3.09
N SER A 84 0.61 -65.15 -3.92
CA SER A 84 -0.51 -65.99 -3.51
C SER A 84 -0.04 -67.08 -2.56
N ASP A 85 -0.46 -67.00 -1.31
CA ASP A 85 -1.22 -68.04 -0.62
C ASP A 85 -1.22 -67.78 0.90
N GLU A 86 -2.35 -68.14 1.49
CA GLU A 86 -2.65 -68.29 2.93
C GLU A 86 -2.94 -67.04 3.77
N GLU A 87 -4.13 -67.10 4.36
CA GLU A 87 -4.68 -66.18 5.36
C GLU A 87 -3.74 -66.04 6.56
N CYS A 88 -3.15 -64.86 6.73
CA CYS A 88 -2.70 -64.41 8.04
C CYS A 88 -3.26 -63.00 8.26
N SER A 89 -4.51 -62.95 8.72
CA SER A 89 -5.08 -61.74 9.31
C SER A 89 -4.20 -61.36 10.50
N SER A 90 -3.33 -60.36 10.33
CA SER A 90 -2.66 -59.77 11.48
C SER A 90 -3.75 -59.13 12.34
N SER A 91 -4.05 -59.72 13.50
CA SER A 91 -5.10 -59.28 14.43
C SER A 91 -4.88 -57.90 15.07
N LYS A 92 -3.88 -57.15 14.60
CA LYS A 92 -3.47 -55.86 15.16
C LYS A 92 -4.03 -54.74 14.30
N PRO A 93 -4.67 -53.72 14.89
CA PRO A 93 -5.25 -52.60 14.16
C PRO A 93 -4.19 -51.84 13.36
N THR A 94 -4.53 -51.44 12.13
CA THR A 94 -3.68 -50.61 11.29
C THR A 94 -3.82 -49.12 11.66
N LEU A 95 -2.86 -48.29 11.26
CA LEU A 95 -2.92 -46.84 11.51
C LEU A 95 -4.16 -46.17 10.88
N ALA A 96 -4.66 -46.72 9.76
CA ALA A 96 -5.88 -46.26 9.11
C ALA A 96 -7.13 -46.61 9.95
N ASP A 97 -7.14 -47.76 10.64
CA ASP A 97 -8.25 -48.19 11.49
C ASP A 97 -8.41 -47.31 12.74
N VAL A 98 -7.33 -46.65 13.18
CA VAL A 98 -7.33 -45.64 14.26
C VAL A 98 -7.57 -44.21 13.72
N GLY A 99 -7.95 -44.08 12.44
CA GLY A 99 -8.25 -42.79 11.79
C GLY A 99 -7.06 -41.83 11.74
N ILE A 100 -5.83 -42.35 11.64
CA ILE A 100 -4.61 -41.56 11.47
C ILE A 100 -4.21 -41.61 10.00
N ASP A 101 -4.31 -40.47 9.32
CA ASP A 101 -3.83 -40.32 7.94
C ASP A 101 -2.29 -40.50 7.85
N PRO A 102 -1.74 -41.07 6.75
CA PRO A 102 -0.29 -41.29 6.60
C PRO A 102 0.59 -40.05 6.76
N TYR A 103 0.11 -38.87 6.35
CA TYR A 103 0.84 -37.61 6.49
C TYR A 103 0.90 -37.14 7.94
N LEU A 104 -0.21 -37.26 8.67
CA LEU A 104 -0.25 -37.03 10.11
C LEU A 104 0.68 -37.99 10.86
N ALA A 105 0.62 -39.28 10.54
CA ALA A 105 1.48 -40.29 11.14
C ALA A 105 2.97 -40.01 10.90
N HIS A 106 3.34 -39.54 9.70
CA HIS A 106 4.71 -39.17 9.37
C HIS A 106 5.21 -38.00 10.21
N ARG A 107 4.44 -36.90 10.27
CA ARG A 107 4.77 -35.72 11.08
C ARG A 107 4.83 -36.01 12.57
N ALA A 108 3.84 -36.75 13.08
CA ALA A 108 3.78 -37.14 14.49
C ALA A 108 5.03 -37.91 14.92
N ARG A 109 5.47 -38.88 14.10
CA ARG A 109 6.73 -39.62 14.34
C ARG A 109 7.96 -38.70 14.34
N GLN A 110 8.04 -37.75 13.42
CA GLN A 110 9.15 -36.79 13.38
C GLN A 110 9.17 -35.91 14.63
N PHE A 111 8.02 -35.42 15.09
CA PHE A 111 7.93 -34.58 16.28
C PHE A 111 8.25 -35.34 17.57
N ALA A 112 7.78 -36.58 17.69
CA ALA A 112 8.07 -37.44 18.83
C ALA A 112 9.56 -37.83 18.91
N ALA A 113 10.27 -37.90 17.78
CA ALA A 113 11.70 -38.19 17.74
C ALA A 113 12.57 -37.05 18.30
N ILE A 114 12.04 -35.82 18.40
CA ILE A 114 12.77 -34.66 18.91
C ILE A 114 12.85 -34.76 20.44
N PRO A 115 14.05 -34.67 21.05
CA PRO A 115 14.22 -34.61 22.50
C PRO A 115 13.34 -33.52 23.13
N ASN A 116 12.77 -33.79 24.31
CA ASN A 116 11.79 -32.88 24.92
C ASN A 116 12.35 -31.47 25.15
N HIS A 117 13.59 -31.36 25.64
CA HIS A 117 14.23 -30.06 25.90
C HIS A 117 14.43 -29.24 24.60
N GLU A 118 14.80 -29.89 23.50
CA GLU A 118 15.00 -29.24 22.21
C GLU A 118 13.65 -28.75 21.64
N PHE A 119 12.61 -29.57 21.76
CA PHE A 119 11.27 -29.20 21.33
C PHE A 119 10.72 -28.01 22.11
N GLU A 120 10.84 -27.99 23.43
CA GLU A 120 10.40 -26.84 24.24
C GLU A 120 11.18 -25.56 23.87
N SER A 121 12.49 -25.67 23.59
CA SER A 121 13.29 -24.53 23.11
C SER A 121 12.77 -23.99 21.76
N VAL A 122 12.54 -24.87 20.78
CA VAL A 122 12.03 -24.49 19.46
C VAL A 122 10.64 -23.86 19.56
N MET A 123 9.77 -24.37 20.43
CA MET A 123 8.44 -23.83 20.65
C MET A 123 8.48 -22.44 21.29
N ALA A 124 9.35 -22.24 22.29
CA ALA A 124 9.57 -20.95 22.95
C ALA A 124 10.12 -19.90 21.96
N GLU A 125 11.17 -20.23 21.21
CA GLU A 125 11.75 -19.35 20.18
C GLU A 125 10.73 -18.98 19.10
N ARG A 126 9.93 -19.97 18.66
CA ARG A 126 8.88 -19.73 17.66
C ARG A 126 7.80 -18.78 18.18
N ARG A 127 7.35 -18.95 19.44
CA ARG A 127 6.37 -18.07 20.09
C ARG A 127 6.91 -16.66 20.20
N GLU A 128 8.12 -16.49 20.75
CA GLU A 128 8.77 -15.19 20.90
C GLU A 128 8.92 -14.48 19.55
N ARG A 129 9.31 -15.19 18.49
CA ARG A 129 9.41 -14.62 17.15
C ARG A 129 8.07 -14.10 16.62
N LEU A 130 7.00 -14.88 16.77
CA LEU A 130 5.66 -14.50 16.30
C LEU A 130 5.08 -13.33 17.09
N GLU A 131 5.32 -13.29 18.40
CA GLU A 131 4.91 -12.18 19.27
C GLU A 131 5.65 -10.89 18.89
N LYS A 132 6.99 -10.94 18.75
CA LYS A 132 7.80 -9.79 18.31
C LYS A 132 7.41 -9.27 16.93
N GLU A 133 7.11 -10.15 15.98
CA GLU A 133 6.65 -9.77 14.65
C GLU A 133 5.30 -9.04 14.71
N ASN A 134 4.36 -9.55 15.51
CA ASN A 134 3.06 -8.92 15.72
C ASN A 134 3.18 -7.55 16.40
N GLU A 135 3.98 -7.45 17.47
CA GLU A 135 4.26 -6.18 18.15
C GLU A 135 4.89 -5.15 17.21
N ARG A 136 5.83 -5.57 16.37
CA ARG A 136 6.45 -4.70 15.38
C ARG A 136 5.41 -4.13 14.41
N VAL A 137 4.55 -4.97 13.85
CA VAL A 137 3.49 -4.53 12.93
C VAL A 137 2.54 -3.55 13.63
N THR A 138 2.12 -3.86 14.86
CA THR A 138 1.26 -2.97 15.65
C THR A 138 1.93 -1.61 15.91
N ASN A 139 3.20 -1.61 16.33
CA ASN A 139 3.95 -0.38 16.58
C ASN A 139 4.16 0.44 15.30
N ASP A 140 4.43 -0.20 14.17
CA ASP A 140 4.59 0.48 12.88
C ASP A 140 3.27 1.12 12.42
N LEU A 141 2.13 0.45 12.66
CA LEU A 141 0.80 1.03 12.41
C LEU A 141 0.51 2.23 13.31
N TYR A 142 0.80 2.15 14.62
CA TYR A 142 0.66 3.30 15.52
C TYR A 142 1.52 4.48 15.09
N ARG A 143 2.80 4.23 14.79
CA ARG A 143 3.71 5.27 14.29
C ARG A 143 3.23 5.90 12.99
N ALA A 144 2.68 5.11 12.07
CA ALA A 144 2.12 5.62 10.82
C ALA A 144 0.89 6.50 11.08
N ALA A 145 -0.02 6.08 11.96
CA ALA A 145 -1.20 6.86 12.35
C ALA A 145 -0.80 8.19 12.99
N THR A 146 0.10 8.18 13.99
CA THR A 146 0.57 9.40 14.65
C THR A 146 1.28 10.35 13.68
N LYS A 147 2.10 9.82 12.75
CA LYS A 147 2.74 10.64 11.71
C LYS A 147 1.72 11.28 10.77
N ARG A 148 0.65 10.57 10.42
CA ARG A 148 -0.44 11.10 9.60
C ARG A 148 -1.17 12.23 10.32
N GLU A 149 -1.56 12.02 11.58
CA GLU A 149 -2.22 13.04 12.40
C GLU A 149 -1.36 14.30 12.56
N ALA A 150 -0.07 14.13 12.88
CA ALA A 150 0.87 15.25 13.00
C ALA A 150 1.05 16.01 11.67
N ARG A 151 1.06 15.29 10.55
CA ARG A 151 1.12 15.88 9.21
C ARG A 151 -0.14 16.68 8.90
N ASP A 152 -1.32 16.13 9.17
CA ASP A 152 -2.60 16.78 8.87
C ASP A 152 -2.79 18.03 9.75
N ALA A 153 -2.38 17.96 11.02
CA ALA A 153 -2.34 19.13 11.90
C ALA A 153 -1.41 20.24 11.35
N LYS A 154 -0.22 19.86 10.85
CA LYS A 154 0.73 20.82 10.25
C LYS A 154 0.18 21.46 8.97
N GLU A 155 -0.53 20.70 8.13
CA GLU A 155 -1.16 21.22 6.92
C GLU A 155 -2.29 22.21 7.25
N ALA A 156 -3.13 21.91 8.25
CA ALA A 156 -4.18 22.79 8.71
C ALA A 156 -3.62 24.08 9.34
N GLU A 157 -2.60 23.98 10.20
CA GLU A 157 -1.93 25.13 10.80
C GLU A 157 -1.30 26.04 9.72
N LEU A 158 -0.68 25.45 8.70
CA LEU A 158 -0.13 26.20 7.57
C LEU A 158 -1.24 26.92 6.80
N ALA A 159 -2.39 26.27 6.61
CA ALA A 159 -3.53 26.88 5.93
C ALA A 159 -4.05 28.12 6.65
N GLU A 160 -4.17 28.08 7.98
CA GLU A 160 -4.55 29.26 8.77
C GLU A 160 -3.51 30.36 8.67
N LYS A 161 -2.21 30.04 8.82
CA LYS A 161 -1.13 31.03 8.68
C LYS A 161 -1.15 31.75 7.33
N ILE A 162 -1.42 31.02 6.25
CA ILE A 162 -1.51 31.62 4.91
C ILE A 162 -2.72 32.57 4.82
N ARG A 163 -3.88 32.16 5.33
CA ARG A 163 -5.10 32.99 5.35
C ARG A 163 -4.92 34.25 6.19
N GLU A 164 -4.42 34.10 7.41
CA GLU A 164 -4.18 35.21 8.34
C GLU A 164 -3.13 36.18 7.79
N GLY A 165 -2.04 35.67 7.23
CA GLY A 165 -0.99 36.49 6.62
C GLY A 165 -1.50 37.32 5.44
N ALA A 166 -2.37 36.74 4.60
CA ALA A 166 -3.01 37.49 3.52
C ALA A 166 -3.96 38.58 4.04
N ALA A 167 -4.74 38.28 5.09
CA ALA A 167 -5.69 39.23 5.66
C ALA A 167 -5.04 40.38 6.44
N LEU A 168 -3.97 40.11 7.19
CA LEU A 168 -3.32 41.10 8.06
C LEU A 168 -2.55 42.18 7.29
N LEU A 169 -2.00 41.83 6.13
CA LEU A 169 -1.13 42.71 5.35
C LEU A 169 -1.86 43.49 4.25
N ASP A 170 -3.18 43.31 4.11
CA ASP A 170 -3.96 43.76 2.93
C ASP A 170 -3.24 43.45 1.61
N GLY A 171 -2.50 42.35 1.63
CA GLY A 171 -1.58 41.95 0.57
C GLY A 171 -2.29 41.13 -0.49
N PRO A 172 -1.67 40.95 -1.67
CA PRO A 172 -2.23 40.06 -2.68
C PRO A 172 -2.39 38.64 -2.11
N LYS A 173 -3.53 38.02 -2.38
CA LYS A 173 -3.82 36.64 -1.95
C LYS A 173 -2.73 35.70 -2.46
N VAL A 174 -2.16 34.88 -1.56
CA VAL A 174 -1.16 33.87 -1.88
C VAL A 174 -1.66 32.46 -1.60
N TYR A 175 -1.06 31.47 -2.27
CA TYR A 175 -1.55 30.09 -2.30
C TYR A 175 -0.52 29.09 -1.81
N GLY A 176 -0.97 28.14 -0.99
CA GLY A 176 -0.14 27.00 -0.55
C GLY A 176 -0.08 25.89 -1.61
N VAL A 177 -1.04 25.84 -2.52
CA VAL A 177 -1.12 24.86 -3.61
C VAL A 177 -1.33 25.60 -4.93
N ILE A 178 -0.49 25.31 -5.91
CA ILE A 178 -0.63 25.83 -7.27
C ILE A 178 -0.65 24.66 -8.24
N LEU A 179 -1.66 24.63 -9.10
CA LEU A 179 -1.73 23.77 -10.28
C LEU A 179 -1.61 24.65 -11.52
N ALA A 180 -0.72 24.32 -12.45
CA ALA A 180 -0.53 25.10 -13.67
C ALA A 180 -0.48 24.20 -14.90
N ASP A 181 -1.18 24.60 -15.96
CA ASP A 181 -1.11 24.02 -17.31
C ASP A 181 -0.67 25.10 -18.31
N PRO A 182 0.62 25.50 -18.34
CA PRO A 182 1.05 26.61 -19.18
C PRO A 182 0.83 26.34 -20.68
N PRO A 183 0.54 27.39 -21.46
CA PRO A 183 0.32 27.27 -22.90
C PRO A 183 1.67 27.21 -23.61
N TRP A 184 2.38 26.08 -23.46
CA TRP A 184 3.72 25.87 -23.99
C TRP A 184 3.81 26.11 -25.50
N ARG A 185 4.69 27.03 -25.94
CA ARG A 185 5.08 27.14 -27.35
C ARG A 185 6.08 26.05 -27.68
N PHE A 186 5.70 25.14 -28.59
CA PHE A 186 6.58 24.09 -29.09
C PHE A 186 7.07 24.44 -30.50
N GLU A 187 8.38 24.60 -30.67
CA GLU A 187 8.99 24.81 -31.98
C GLU A 187 9.04 23.47 -32.75
N THR A 188 8.32 23.42 -33.87
CA THR A 188 8.27 22.22 -34.73
C THR A 188 9.53 22.09 -35.58
N TYR A 189 9.90 20.86 -35.94
CA TYR A 189 11.11 20.60 -36.73
C TYR A 189 11.10 21.27 -38.13
N SER A 190 9.90 21.46 -38.70
CA SER A 190 9.71 22.14 -39.98
C SER A 190 8.47 23.03 -39.88
N ARG A 191 8.67 24.34 -40.06
CA ARG A 191 7.55 25.29 -40.10
C ARG A 191 6.69 25.17 -41.36
N ILE A 192 7.19 24.51 -42.41
CA ILE A 192 6.46 24.32 -43.68
C ILE A 192 5.56 23.08 -43.60
N THR A 193 6.03 22.00 -42.97
CA THR A 193 5.35 20.69 -42.98
C THR A 193 4.90 20.19 -41.61
N GLY A 194 5.31 20.83 -40.53
CA GLY A 194 5.04 20.41 -39.15
C GLY A 194 4.06 21.29 -38.38
N MET A 195 3.55 22.36 -39.00
CA MET A 195 2.62 23.29 -38.35
C MET A 195 1.19 22.78 -38.28
N ASP A 196 0.82 21.74 -39.05
CA ASP A 196 -0.53 21.17 -39.11
C ASP A 196 -1.07 20.73 -37.74
N ARG A 197 -0.18 20.31 -36.85
CA ARG A 197 -0.51 19.85 -35.47
C ARG A 197 0.02 20.77 -34.37
N SER A 198 0.43 22.00 -34.70
CA SER A 198 0.88 22.96 -33.68
C SER A 198 -0.26 23.33 -32.72
N ALA A 199 0.06 23.50 -31.44
CA ALA A 199 -0.87 24.02 -30.45
C ALA A 199 -1.35 25.45 -30.78
N ASP A 200 -0.48 26.23 -31.44
CA ASP A 200 -0.78 27.61 -31.90
C ASP A 200 -2.02 27.70 -32.79
N ASN A 201 -2.38 26.62 -33.48
CA ASN A 201 -3.57 26.59 -34.33
C ASN A 201 -4.88 26.53 -33.53
N HIS A 202 -4.81 26.24 -32.23
CA HIS A 202 -5.97 26.01 -31.38
C HIS A 202 -6.12 27.04 -30.26
N TYR A 203 -5.01 27.59 -29.75
CA TYR A 203 -4.99 28.63 -28.71
C TYR A 203 -3.63 29.37 -28.72
N PRO A 204 -3.56 30.64 -28.25
CA PRO A 204 -2.29 31.36 -28.13
C PRO A 204 -1.31 30.63 -27.21
N THR A 205 -0.05 30.49 -27.64
CA THR A 205 1.03 29.93 -26.82
C THR A 205 2.04 30.98 -26.37
N SER A 206 2.70 30.71 -25.26
CA SER A 206 3.73 31.56 -24.65
C SER A 206 5.09 30.91 -24.75
N SER A 207 6.14 31.72 -24.91
CA SER A 207 7.50 31.22 -24.82
C SER A 207 7.82 30.79 -23.39
N THR A 208 8.79 29.88 -23.22
CA THR A 208 9.25 29.47 -21.88
C THR A 208 9.70 30.67 -21.04
N ASP A 209 10.36 31.65 -21.66
CA ASP A 209 10.85 32.83 -20.94
C ASP A 209 9.70 33.72 -20.43
N ASP A 210 8.64 33.89 -21.23
CA ASP A 210 7.42 34.59 -20.79
C ASP A 210 6.75 33.86 -19.63
N ILE A 211 6.68 32.51 -19.68
CA ILE A 211 6.11 31.69 -18.61
C ILE A 211 6.96 31.82 -17.33
N CYS A 212 8.28 31.77 -17.45
CA CYS A 212 9.22 31.97 -16.34
C CYS A 212 9.05 33.35 -15.66
N ALA A 213 8.72 34.39 -16.45
CA ALA A 213 8.57 35.76 -15.95
C ALA A 213 7.24 36.02 -15.21
N LEU A 214 6.30 35.07 -15.21
CA LEU A 214 5.00 35.25 -14.57
C LEU A 214 5.10 35.45 -13.05
N PRO A 215 4.39 36.44 -12.47
CA PRO A 215 4.38 36.66 -11.03
C PRO A 215 3.45 35.62 -10.37
N VAL A 216 4.01 34.50 -9.95
CA VAL A 216 3.25 33.41 -9.30
C VAL A 216 2.96 33.76 -7.83
N PRO A 217 1.67 33.90 -7.43
CA PRO A 217 1.29 34.29 -6.07
C PRO A 217 1.38 33.12 -5.08
N ALA A 218 2.55 32.47 -5.00
CA ALA A 218 2.77 31.36 -4.09
C ALA A 218 3.09 31.84 -2.67
N ALA A 219 2.65 31.09 -1.65
CA ALA A 219 3.04 31.30 -0.26
C ALA A 219 4.50 30.87 -0.01
N ARG A 220 5.10 31.30 1.11
CA ARG A 220 6.48 30.92 1.47
C ARG A 220 6.68 29.40 1.46
N ASP A 221 5.75 28.67 2.08
CA ASP A 221 5.69 27.22 2.06
C ASP A 221 4.57 26.80 1.11
N ALA A 222 4.93 26.24 -0.05
CA ALA A 222 3.98 25.93 -1.12
C ALA A 222 4.39 24.71 -1.93
N VAL A 223 3.42 24.11 -2.61
CA VAL A 223 3.61 23.05 -3.61
C VAL A 223 3.11 23.54 -4.96
N LEU A 224 3.89 23.22 -5.99
CA LEU A 224 3.58 23.44 -7.39
C LEU A 224 3.36 22.09 -8.07
N PHE A 225 2.20 21.95 -8.69
CA PHE A 225 1.86 20.91 -9.65
C PHE A 225 1.90 21.53 -11.05
N LEU A 226 2.89 21.17 -11.85
CA LEU A 226 3.12 21.79 -13.16
C LEU A 226 2.97 20.76 -14.28
N TRP A 227 1.94 20.91 -15.11
CA TRP A 227 1.78 20.06 -16.29
C TRP A 227 2.87 20.37 -17.31
N ALA A 228 3.44 19.32 -17.87
CA ALA A 228 4.31 19.40 -19.03
C ALA A 228 3.92 18.35 -20.05
N THR A 229 4.25 18.60 -21.31
CA THR A 229 4.28 17.53 -22.31
C THR A 229 5.68 16.92 -22.32
N ALA A 230 5.81 15.67 -22.79
CA ALA A 230 7.10 14.98 -22.86
C ALA A 230 8.26 15.83 -23.45
N PRO A 231 8.10 16.54 -24.59
CA PRO A 231 9.17 17.38 -25.11
C PRO A 231 9.44 18.65 -24.30
N MET A 232 8.44 19.16 -23.57
CA MET A 232 8.56 20.38 -22.77
C MET A 232 9.07 20.11 -21.35
N LEU A 233 9.49 18.88 -21.03
CA LEU A 233 10.01 18.55 -19.70
C LEU A 233 11.23 19.41 -19.29
N PRO A 234 12.23 19.69 -20.16
CA PRO A 234 13.33 20.58 -19.81
C PRO A 234 12.86 22.00 -19.50
N ASP A 235 11.95 22.55 -20.30
CA ASP A 235 11.37 23.88 -20.09
C ASP A 235 10.53 23.95 -18.82
N ALA A 236 9.78 22.91 -18.50
CA ALA A 236 9.03 22.82 -17.26
C ALA A 236 9.95 22.86 -16.03
N LEU A 237 11.13 22.23 -16.09
CA LEU A 237 12.12 22.31 -15.02
C LEU A 237 12.71 23.73 -14.89
N ARG A 238 12.91 24.44 -16.02
CA ARG A 238 13.32 25.87 -15.99
C ARG A 238 12.25 26.73 -15.32
N VAL A 239 10.98 26.49 -15.62
CA VAL A 239 9.84 27.22 -15.01
C VAL A 239 9.75 26.92 -13.51
N VAL A 240 9.94 25.67 -13.08
CA VAL A 240 10.00 25.30 -11.66
C VAL A 240 11.05 26.13 -10.91
N ASP A 241 12.26 26.22 -11.46
CA ASP A 241 13.36 26.98 -10.86
C ASP A 241 13.09 28.50 -10.86
N ALA A 242 12.63 29.05 -11.99
CA ALA A 242 12.31 30.47 -12.14
C ALA A 242 11.22 30.95 -11.16
N TRP A 243 10.23 30.10 -10.87
CA TRP A 243 9.18 30.39 -9.89
C TRP A 243 9.61 30.15 -8.43
N GLY A 244 10.87 29.78 -8.21
CA GLY A 244 11.48 29.58 -6.91
C GLY A 244 11.09 28.27 -6.21
N PHE A 245 10.70 27.25 -6.98
CA PHE A 245 10.40 25.91 -6.47
C PHE A 245 11.55 24.95 -6.75
N SER A 246 11.62 23.88 -5.97
CA SER A 246 12.54 22.77 -6.21
C SER A 246 11.76 21.52 -6.60
N TYR A 247 12.11 20.94 -7.74
CA TYR A 247 11.53 19.67 -8.20
C TYR A 247 11.73 18.54 -7.17
N ARG A 248 10.70 17.69 -7.01
CA ARG A 248 10.72 16.54 -6.08
C ARG A 248 10.42 15.22 -6.78
N SER A 249 9.31 15.16 -7.51
CA SER A 249 8.84 13.97 -8.21
C SER A 249 7.80 14.38 -9.25
N HIS A 250 7.12 13.41 -9.89
CA HIS A 250 6.00 13.69 -10.78
C HIS A 250 4.96 12.58 -10.71
N LEU A 251 3.74 12.90 -11.14
CA LEU A 251 2.73 11.92 -11.55
C LEU A 251 2.74 11.78 -13.07
N ILE A 252 2.32 10.64 -13.57
CA ILE A 252 2.18 10.37 -15.00
C ILE A 252 0.71 10.13 -15.30
N TRP A 253 0.13 10.93 -16.19
CA TRP A 253 -1.13 10.61 -16.81
C TRP A 253 -0.90 9.59 -17.93
N ASN A 254 -1.34 8.35 -17.72
CA ASN A 254 -1.40 7.35 -18.78
C ASN A 254 -2.68 7.52 -19.59
N LYS A 255 -2.53 7.86 -20.87
CA LYS A 255 -3.64 8.19 -21.77
C LYS A 255 -4.22 6.92 -22.38
N ASP A 256 -5.54 6.90 -22.57
CA ASP A 256 -6.22 5.81 -23.27
C ASP A 256 -5.95 5.79 -24.78
N ARG A 257 -5.48 6.90 -25.36
CA ARG A 257 -5.10 7.02 -26.79
C ARG A 257 -3.69 7.55 -26.99
N ILE A 258 -3.06 7.10 -28.08
CA ILE A 258 -1.69 7.49 -28.45
C ILE A 258 -1.67 8.81 -29.23
N GLY A 259 -0.91 9.78 -28.71
CA GLY A 259 -0.71 11.11 -29.30
C GLY A 259 0.46 11.17 -30.28
N THR A 260 0.89 12.39 -30.63
CA THR A 260 2.02 12.67 -31.53
C THR A 260 3.39 12.43 -30.89
N GLY A 261 4.46 12.47 -31.69
CA GLY A 261 5.84 12.48 -31.21
C GLY A 261 6.82 12.03 -32.30
N TYR A 262 8.02 12.60 -32.29
CA TYR A 262 9.03 12.34 -33.33
C TYR A 262 9.81 11.03 -33.11
N TRP A 263 10.36 10.84 -31.91
CA TRP A 263 11.13 9.63 -31.54
C TRP A 263 10.25 8.52 -30.97
N SER A 264 9.22 8.91 -30.24
CA SER A 264 8.24 7.99 -29.65
C SER A 264 6.89 8.69 -29.66
N ARG A 265 5.85 7.94 -29.99
CA ARG A 265 4.47 8.44 -30.00
C ARG A 265 3.99 8.57 -28.55
N ASN A 266 3.69 9.78 -28.10
CA ASN A 266 3.40 10.07 -26.69
C ASN A 266 2.04 9.50 -26.26
N LYS A 267 2.04 8.57 -25.30
CA LYS A 267 0.84 8.04 -24.65
C LYS A 267 0.70 8.50 -23.20
N HIS A 268 1.50 9.47 -22.78
CA HIS A 268 1.45 9.99 -21.42
C HIS A 268 1.77 11.48 -21.35
N GLU A 269 1.43 12.11 -20.22
CA GLU A 269 1.88 13.45 -19.85
C GLU A 269 2.33 13.48 -18.38
N PRO A 270 3.49 14.07 -18.07
CA PRO A 270 3.92 14.29 -16.70
C PRO A 270 3.24 15.50 -16.04
N LEU A 271 2.87 15.34 -14.78
CA LEU A 271 2.54 16.42 -13.85
C LEU A 271 3.67 16.50 -12.81
N LEU A 272 4.53 17.50 -12.94
CA LEU A 272 5.67 17.70 -12.05
C LEU A 272 5.17 18.14 -10.67
N ILE A 273 5.80 17.64 -9.61
CA ILE A 273 5.60 18.05 -8.23
C ILE A 273 6.88 18.73 -7.76
N ALA A 274 6.76 20.01 -7.44
CA ALA A 274 7.85 20.81 -6.90
C ALA A 274 7.42 21.51 -5.61
N THR A 275 8.37 21.77 -4.70
CA THR A 275 8.06 22.40 -3.42
C THR A 275 8.93 23.60 -3.15
N ARG A 276 8.38 24.55 -2.38
CA ARG A 276 9.07 25.70 -1.82
C ARG A 276 8.87 25.71 -0.31
N GLY A 277 9.94 26.04 0.42
CA GLY A 277 9.90 26.06 1.88
C GLY A 277 9.60 24.68 2.51
N ALA A 278 8.87 24.69 3.61
CA ALA A 278 8.67 23.55 4.51
C ALA A 278 7.25 22.93 4.46
N ILE A 279 6.64 22.91 3.26
CA ILE A 279 5.31 22.31 3.06
C ILE A 279 5.31 20.80 3.39
N PRO A 280 4.32 20.29 4.15
CA PRO A 280 4.25 18.87 4.48
C PRO A 280 3.90 18.01 3.25
N ALA A 281 4.78 17.06 2.93
CA ALA A 281 4.46 16.02 1.95
C ALA A 281 3.24 15.18 2.41
N PRO A 282 2.53 14.51 1.48
CA PRO A 282 1.48 13.56 1.83
C PRO A 282 2.02 12.44 2.74
N ALA A 283 1.21 11.99 3.68
CA ALA A 283 1.60 10.93 4.62
C ALA A 283 1.87 9.61 3.89
N MET A 284 2.81 8.82 4.42
CA MET A 284 3.11 7.50 3.84
C MET A 284 1.85 6.63 3.82
N GLY A 285 1.55 6.04 2.67
CA GLY A 285 0.38 5.18 2.47
C GLY A 285 -0.90 5.94 2.08
N THR A 286 -0.91 7.27 2.10
CA THR A 286 -2.02 8.08 1.53
C THR A 286 -1.69 8.59 0.12
N GLN A 287 -0.48 8.33 -0.37
CA GLN A 287 -0.04 8.79 -1.68
C GLN A 287 -0.70 7.94 -2.78
N SER A 288 -1.19 8.59 -3.82
CA SER A 288 -1.63 7.96 -5.05
C SER A 288 -0.46 7.25 -5.75
N PRO A 289 -0.74 6.18 -6.52
CA PRO A 289 0.24 5.62 -7.46
C PRO A 289 0.81 6.71 -8.38
N SER A 290 2.07 6.58 -8.76
CA SER A 290 2.73 7.57 -9.63
C SER A 290 2.20 7.57 -11.07
N VAL A 291 1.49 6.52 -11.49
CA VAL A 291 0.84 6.43 -12.80
C VAL A 291 -0.68 6.40 -12.61
N ILE A 292 -1.36 7.31 -13.29
CA ILE A 292 -2.81 7.49 -13.22
C ILE A 292 -3.41 7.23 -14.60
N ASP A 293 -4.23 6.19 -14.71
CA ASP A 293 -5.01 5.91 -15.90
C ASP A 293 -6.24 6.82 -15.97
N ALA A 294 -6.34 7.62 -17.03
CA ALA A 294 -7.51 8.47 -17.26
C ALA A 294 -7.78 8.68 -18.75
N ARG A 295 -9.05 8.76 -19.12
CA ARG A 295 -9.48 8.99 -20.51
C ARG A 295 -9.11 10.41 -20.95
N VAL A 296 -8.67 10.55 -22.20
CA VAL A 296 -8.41 11.87 -22.80
C VAL A 296 -9.73 12.57 -23.16
N GLY A 297 -9.96 13.72 -22.52
CA GLY A 297 -11.08 14.60 -22.81
C GLY A 297 -10.93 15.42 -24.11
N PRO A 298 -11.92 16.26 -24.42
CA PRO A 298 -11.86 17.18 -25.56
C PRO A 298 -10.82 18.30 -25.32
N HIS A 299 -10.33 18.91 -26.41
CA HIS A 299 -9.48 20.11 -26.39
C HIS A 299 -8.25 20.06 -25.46
N SER A 300 -7.65 18.88 -25.22
CA SER A 300 -6.53 18.73 -24.25
C SER A 300 -6.91 19.08 -22.80
N ALA A 301 -8.18 18.91 -22.42
CA ALA A 301 -8.62 19.04 -21.03
C ALA A 301 -7.93 17.98 -20.16
N LYS A 302 -7.35 18.42 -19.04
CA LYS A 302 -6.69 17.55 -18.06
C LYS A 302 -7.75 16.81 -17.21
N PRO A 303 -7.51 15.56 -16.79
CA PRO A 303 -8.50 14.77 -16.06
C PRO A 303 -8.76 15.29 -14.63
N ASP A 304 -10.02 15.22 -14.18
CA ASP A 304 -10.44 15.58 -12.82
C ASP A 304 -9.71 14.81 -11.71
N ALA A 305 -9.28 13.57 -12.00
CA ALA A 305 -8.56 12.72 -11.06
C ALA A 305 -7.29 13.41 -10.48
N PHE A 306 -6.62 14.27 -11.24
CA PHE A 306 -5.44 14.97 -10.74
C PHE A 306 -5.80 16.05 -9.71
N HIS A 307 -6.88 16.79 -9.94
CA HIS A 307 -7.40 17.72 -8.93
C HIS A 307 -7.84 16.99 -7.67
N GLU A 308 -8.54 15.86 -7.80
CA GLU A 308 -8.99 15.05 -6.66
C GLU A 308 -7.82 14.54 -5.81
N ILE A 309 -6.72 14.12 -6.46
CA ILE A 309 -5.48 13.74 -5.77
C ILE A 309 -4.91 14.93 -4.98
N ILE A 310 -4.83 16.10 -5.62
CA ILE A 310 -4.27 17.31 -5.00
C ILE A 310 -5.14 17.77 -3.82
N GLU A 311 -6.47 17.70 -3.97
CA GLU A 311 -7.44 18.01 -2.92
C GLU A 311 -7.33 17.05 -1.73
N GLY A 312 -7.19 15.75 -2.00
CA GLY A 312 -6.96 14.75 -0.96
C GLY A 312 -5.64 14.95 -0.22
N TYR A 313 -4.59 15.42 -0.91
CA TYR A 313 -3.33 15.76 -0.28
C TYR A 313 -3.42 17.02 0.58
N PHE A 314 -4.09 18.06 0.10
CA PHE A 314 -4.07 19.39 0.73
C PHE A 314 -5.49 19.92 0.91
N PRO A 315 -6.30 19.35 1.81
CA PRO A 315 -7.70 19.73 1.92
C PRO A 315 -7.90 21.18 2.37
N ASN A 316 -7.04 21.72 3.24
CA ASN A 316 -7.26 23.00 3.89
C ASN A 316 -6.50 24.17 3.23
N LEU A 317 -5.39 23.89 2.54
CA LEU A 317 -4.60 24.94 1.89
C LEU A 317 -5.39 25.66 0.78
N PRO A 318 -5.25 26.99 0.66
CA PRO A 318 -5.80 27.74 -0.46
C PRO A 318 -5.10 27.34 -1.76
N LYS A 319 -5.91 27.15 -2.81
CA LYS A 319 -5.46 26.56 -4.08
C LYS A 319 -5.70 27.51 -5.25
N LEU A 320 -4.74 27.57 -6.16
CA LEU A 320 -4.83 28.32 -7.41
C LEU A 320 -4.63 27.37 -8.58
N GLU A 321 -5.52 27.44 -9.57
CA GLU A 321 -5.30 26.87 -10.89
C GLU A 321 -4.95 27.97 -11.89
N MET A 322 -3.72 27.94 -12.39
CA MET A 322 -3.22 28.83 -13.43
C MET A 322 -3.51 28.23 -14.81
N PHE A 323 -3.96 29.10 -15.72
CA PHE A 323 -4.48 28.76 -17.05
C PHE A 323 -5.74 27.87 -17.00
N ALA A 324 -6.52 28.03 -15.93
CA ALA A 324 -7.75 27.28 -15.71
C ALA A 324 -8.80 27.62 -16.77
N ARG A 325 -9.31 26.60 -17.46
CA ARG A 325 -10.38 26.75 -18.47
C ARG A 325 -11.78 26.66 -17.89
N ARG A 326 -11.93 26.07 -16.70
CA ARG A 326 -13.21 25.92 -16.00
C ARG A 326 -13.07 26.26 -14.53
N ALA A 327 -14.13 26.75 -13.92
CA ALA A 327 -14.22 26.90 -12.47
C ALA A 327 -14.26 25.52 -11.80
N ARG A 328 -13.56 25.40 -10.66
CA ARG A 328 -13.63 24.24 -9.79
C ARG A 328 -13.85 24.71 -8.34
N PRO A 329 -14.84 24.16 -7.61
CA PRO A 329 -15.05 24.52 -6.21
C PRO A 329 -13.78 24.33 -5.38
N GLY A 330 -13.45 25.31 -4.52
CA GLY A 330 -12.25 25.28 -3.69
C GLY A 330 -10.95 25.70 -4.39
N TRP A 331 -11.02 26.09 -5.67
CA TRP A 331 -9.88 26.60 -6.44
C TRP A 331 -10.16 28.02 -6.95
N ASP A 332 -9.23 28.92 -6.71
CA ASP A 332 -9.19 30.18 -7.42
C ASP A 332 -8.58 29.96 -8.82
N ARG A 333 -8.86 30.88 -9.73
CA ARG A 333 -8.43 30.78 -11.12
C ARG A 333 -7.56 31.96 -11.52
N TRP A 334 -6.61 31.69 -12.38
CA TRP A 334 -5.77 32.71 -13.01
C TRP A 334 -5.62 32.39 -14.50
N GLY A 335 -5.77 33.38 -15.38
CA GLY A 335 -5.62 33.22 -16.84
C GLY A 335 -6.61 34.07 -17.64
N ALA A 336 -6.36 34.23 -18.94
CA ALA A 336 -7.17 35.07 -19.84
C ALA A 336 -8.63 34.62 -19.99
N GLU A 337 -8.91 33.32 -19.79
CA GLU A 337 -10.27 32.75 -19.82
C GLU A 337 -10.93 32.70 -18.43
N ALA A 338 -10.19 33.05 -17.38
CA ALA A 338 -10.68 33.01 -16.01
C ALA A 338 -11.40 34.32 -15.60
N ASP A 339 -11.13 35.43 -16.29
CA ASP A 339 -11.57 36.77 -15.91
C ASP A 339 -11.90 37.64 -17.14
N PRO A 340 -13.16 38.10 -17.33
CA PRO A 340 -13.52 38.97 -18.45
C PRO A 340 -12.74 40.29 -18.49
N GLU A 341 -12.33 40.82 -17.33
CA GLU A 341 -11.66 42.13 -17.23
C GLU A 341 -10.17 42.10 -17.61
N ARG A 342 -9.52 40.93 -17.59
CA ARG A 342 -8.11 40.79 -18.03
C ARG A 342 -7.95 40.51 -19.51
N ARG A 343 -9.04 40.30 -20.24
CA ARG A 343 -9.04 40.11 -21.70
C ARG A 343 -8.64 41.39 -22.44
N GLU A 344 -9.01 42.56 -21.93
CA GLU A 344 -8.73 43.86 -22.56
C GLU A 344 -7.27 44.31 -22.42
N ALA A 345 -6.48 43.69 -21.53
CA ALA A 345 -5.06 44.03 -21.35
C ALA A 345 -4.10 43.14 -22.17
N ALA A 346 -4.63 42.13 -22.88
CA ALA A 346 -3.86 41.17 -23.66
C ALA A 346 -4.15 41.23 -25.17
N GLU A 347 -5.04 42.14 -25.60
CA GLU A 347 -5.17 42.64 -26.98
C GLU A 347 -4.32 43.90 -27.17
#